data_AF-A0A9P6AVD0-F1
#
_entry.id   AF-A0A9P6AVD0-F1
#
_cell.length_a   1.000
_cell.length_b   1.000
_cell.length_c   1.000
_cell.angle_alpha   90.00
_cell.angle_beta   90.00
_cell.angle_gamma   90.00
#
_symmetry.space_group_name_H-M   'P 1'
#
loop_
_entity.id
_entity.type
_entity.pdbx_description
1 polymer ?
#
loop_
_entity_poly.entity_id
_entity_poly.type
_entity_poly.pdbx_seq_one_letter_code
_entity_poly.pdbx_strand_id
1 'polypeptide(L)'
;MMEAGEKQYYILTLIDKLFKELPINFTVSFLYDIACQLHHSMSKWGLLPEWFWRIIFGIPALHVYGHQYVCQIMYHPHKVEAFGRTDGEGTERVWSLMSPIIRVCQVSGFHRRLYTIDAKFVYLDDNSLWRLGSWLQQHHKDAMKLILKARGELSELSIGDNELDTLAGEWNQAKAYHQAQIPSMAIV
;
A
#
# COMPACT_ATOMS: atom_id res chain seq x y z
N MET A 1 22.34 21.34 -7.81
CA MET A 1 21.21 20.75 -8.56
C MET A 1 20.48 19.85 -7.56
N MET A 2 19.29 20.24 -7.08
CA MET A 2 18.50 19.34 -6.24
C MET A 2 17.93 18.26 -7.17
N GLU A 3 18.45 17.05 -7.06
CA GLU A 3 17.84 15.91 -7.76
C GLU A 3 16.43 15.68 -7.20
N ALA A 4 15.48 15.29 -8.06
CA ALA A 4 14.15 14.89 -7.61
C ALA A 4 14.25 13.76 -6.58
N GLY A 5 13.54 13.87 -5.46
CA GLY A 5 13.69 13.00 -4.29
C GLY A 5 13.28 11.54 -4.52
N GLU A 6 12.26 11.29 -5.35
CA GLU A 6 11.74 9.94 -5.62
C GLU A 6 12.03 9.51 -7.05
N LYS A 7 13.24 9.01 -7.29
CA LYS A 7 13.60 8.45 -8.59
C LYS A 7 13.09 7.02 -8.69
N GLN A 8 12.32 6.71 -9.74
CA GLN A 8 11.71 5.40 -9.95
C GLN A 8 12.72 4.23 -10.00
N TYR A 9 13.99 4.47 -10.35
CA TYR A 9 14.99 3.40 -10.39
C TYR A 9 15.23 2.75 -9.02
N TYR A 10 15.10 3.49 -7.92
CA TYR A 10 15.27 2.91 -6.58
C TYR A 10 14.24 1.82 -6.37
N ILE A 11 12.97 2.13 -6.63
CA ILE A 11 11.91 1.16 -6.40
C ILE A 11 11.95 0.00 -7.39
N LEU A 12 12.30 0.26 -8.66
CA LEU A 12 12.48 -0.81 -9.65
C LEU A 12 13.56 -1.80 -9.21
N THR A 13 14.70 -1.32 -8.69
CA THR A 13 15.76 -2.22 -8.18
C THR A 13 15.32 -3.04 -6.97
N LEU A 14 14.51 -2.47 -6.07
CA LEU A 14 13.96 -3.18 -4.92
C LEU A 14 12.94 -4.24 -5.34
N ILE A 15 12.06 -3.93 -6.28
CA ILE A 15 11.09 -4.88 -6.84
C ILE A 15 11.84 -6.05 -7.49
N ASP A 16 12.80 -5.77 -8.37
CA ASP A 16 13.58 -6.82 -9.03
C ASP A 16 14.30 -7.73 -8.03
N LYS A 17 14.95 -7.14 -7.01
CA LYS A 17 15.61 -7.92 -5.97
C LYS A 17 14.62 -8.75 -5.15
N LEU A 18 13.47 -8.20 -4.78
CA LEU A 18 12.43 -8.91 -4.04
C LEU A 18 11.92 -10.12 -4.84
N PHE A 19 11.54 -9.92 -6.10
CA PHE A 19 10.96 -10.99 -6.91
C PHE A 19 11.93 -12.11 -7.27
N LYS A 20 13.24 -11.84 -7.31
CA LYS A 20 14.28 -12.86 -7.44
C LYS A 20 14.37 -13.81 -6.24
N GLU A 21 13.96 -13.36 -5.06
CA GLU A 21 13.98 -14.16 -3.82
C GLU A 21 12.61 -14.80 -3.51
N LEU A 22 11.55 -14.39 -4.22
CA LEU A 22 10.20 -14.90 -3.99
C LEU A 22 9.87 -16.08 -4.92
N PRO A 23 9.09 -17.08 -4.45
CA PRO A 23 8.58 -18.15 -5.30
C PRO A 23 7.81 -17.62 -6.51
N ILE A 24 7.93 -18.28 -7.67
CA ILE A 24 7.37 -17.81 -8.95
C ILE A 24 5.84 -17.62 -8.94
N ASN A 25 5.13 -18.36 -8.09
CA ASN A 25 3.68 -18.35 -7.98
C ASN A 25 3.13 -17.30 -6.99
N PHE A 26 3.99 -16.48 -6.38
CA PHE A 26 3.54 -15.46 -5.43
C PHE A 26 3.14 -14.18 -6.16
N THR A 27 1.97 -13.66 -5.83
CA THR A 27 1.52 -12.31 -6.19
C THR A 27 1.74 -11.38 -5.00
N VAL A 28 2.24 -10.18 -5.25
CA VAL A 28 2.58 -9.21 -4.20
C VAL A 28 1.76 -7.93 -4.39
N SER A 29 1.05 -7.55 -3.33
CA SER A 29 0.37 -6.25 -3.25
C SER A 29 1.37 -5.20 -2.76
N PHE A 30 1.59 -4.17 -3.58
CA PHE A 30 2.65 -3.18 -3.40
C PHE A 30 2.05 -1.79 -3.16
N LEU A 31 2.34 -1.19 -2.00
CA LEU A 31 1.91 0.17 -1.64
C LEU A 31 3.08 1.13 -1.78
N TYR A 32 2.90 2.17 -2.58
CA TYR A 32 3.91 3.21 -2.78
C TYR A 32 3.25 4.52 -3.18
N ASP A 33 3.80 5.64 -2.70
CA ASP A 33 3.19 6.97 -2.85
C ASP A 33 2.92 7.29 -4.31
N ILE A 34 3.91 7.04 -5.18
CA ILE A 34 3.79 7.23 -6.64
C ILE A 34 3.52 5.92 -7.40
N ALA A 35 2.84 4.94 -6.78
CA ALA A 35 2.57 3.64 -7.42
C ALA A 35 1.84 3.78 -8.77
N CYS A 36 0.95 4.77 -8.94
CA CYS A 36 0.29 5.04 -10.22
C CYS A 36 1.28 5.42 -11.33
N GLN A 37 2.30 6.22 -11.01
CA GLN A 37 3.34 6.61 -11.97
C GLN A 37 4.26 5.43 -12.28
N LEU A 38 4.59 4.63 -11.26
CA LEU A 38 5.40 3.43 -11.42
C LEU A 38 4.71 2.40 -12.31
N HIS A 39 3.44 2.09 -12.03
CA HIS A 39 2.63 1.17 -12.83
C HIS A 39 2.58 1.60 -14.30
N HIS A 40 2.30 2.88 -14.56
CA HIS A 40 2.29 3.44 -15.91
C HIS A 40 3.66 3.36 -16.58
N SER A 41 4.74 3.67 -15.87
CA SER A 41 6.10 3.65 -16.42
C SER A 41 6.56 2.23 -16.76
N MET A 42 6.23 1.26 -15.91
CA MET A 42 6.49 -0.15 -16.18
C MET A 42 5.73 -0.65 -17.41
N SER A 43 4.45 -0.30 -17.53
CA SER A 43 3.61 -0.68 -18.67
C SER A 43 4.09 -0.02 -19.98
N LYS A 44 4.37 1.29 -19.95
CA LYS A 44 4.76 2.08 -21.13
C LYS A 44 6.14 1.70 -21.67
N TRP A 45 7.10 1.47 -20.78
CA TRP A 45 8.50 1.24 -21.16
C TRP A 45 8.91 -0.23 -21.09
N GLY A 46 8.00 -1.13 -20.69
CA GLY A 46 8.31 -2.55 -20.53
C GLY A 46 9.38 -2.78 -19.45
N LEU A 47 9.27 -2.11 -18.30
CA LEU A 47 10.20 -2.30 -17.19
C LEU A 47 9.76 -3.49 -16.34
N LEU A 48 10.70 -4.40 -16.06
CA LEU A 48 10.46 -5.64 -15.29
C LEU A 48 9.25 -6.46 -15.82
N PRO A 49 9.18 -6.75 -17.13
CA PRO A 49 8.04 -7.46 -17.73
C PRO A 49 7.82 -8.86 -17.12
N GLU A 50 8.88 -9.49 -16.62
CA GLU A 50 8.85 -10.78 -15.93
C GLU A 50 8.07 -10.74 -14.60
N TRP A 51 8.06 -9.58 -13.92
CA TRP A 51 7.44 -9.40 -12.60
C TRP A 51 6.09 -8.69 -12.69
N PHE A 52 5.85 -7.92 -13.75
CA PHE A 52 4.70 -7.01 -13.89
C PHE A 52 3.35 -7.66 -13.55
N TRP A 53 3.07 -8.86 -14.08
CA TRP A 53 1.80 -9.57 -13.88
C TRP A 53 1.59 -10.09 -12.45
N ARG A 54 2.64 -10.07 -11.63
CA ARG A 54 2.63 -10.56 -10.24
C ARG A 54 2.52 -9.42 -9.23
N ILE A 55 2.35 -8.18 -9.69
CA ILE A 55 2.29 -6.99 -8.83
C ILE A 55 0.88 -6.40 -8.88
N ILE A 56 0.31 -6.18 -7.70
CA ILE A 56 -0.91 -5.40 -7.53
C ILE A 56 -0.49 -4.05 -6.95
N PHE A 57 -0.74 -2.96 -7.69
CA PHE A 57 -0.33 -1.62 -7.27
C PHE A 57 -1.41 -0.95 -6.43
N GLY A 58 -0.99 -0.27 -5.37
CA GLY A 58 -1.83 0.60 -4.56
C GLY A 58 -1.04 1.79 -4.02
N ILE A 59 -1.75 2.83 -3.62
CA ILE A 59 -1.21 4.03 -2.99
C ILE A 59 -1.73 4.08 -1.56
N PRO A 60 -0.92 4.36 -0.52
CA PRO A 60 -1.42 4.45 0.85
C PRO A 60 -2.65 5.37 0.98
N ALA A 61 -3.54 5.03 1.91
CA ALA A 61 -4.90 5.55 1.96
C ALA A 61 -4.95 7.06 2.17
N LEU A 62 -3.96 7.67 2.84
CA LEU A 62 -3.88 9.13 2.95
C LEU A 62 -3.29 9.75 1.69
N HIS A 63 -2.21 9.15 1.17
CA HIS A 63 -1.49 9.67 0.00
C HIS A 63 -2.36 9.68 -1.26
N VAL A 64 -3.23 8.67 -1.45
CA VAL A 64 -4.04 8.56 -2.67
C VAL A 64 -4.96 9.77 -2.90
N TYR A 65 -5.39 10.46 -1.85
CA TYR A 65 -6.20 11.68 -1.97
C TYR A 65 -5.40 12.88 -2.52
N GLY A 66 -4.07 12.84 -2.44
CA GLY A 66 -3.18 13.79 -3.10
C GLY A 66 -3.09 13.58 -4.62
N HIS A 67 -3.57 12.46 -5.14
CA HIS A 67 -3.59 12.15 -6.57
C HIS A 67 -4.93 12.52 -7.23
N GLN A 68 -4.94 12.46 -8.56
CA GLN A 68 -6.14 12.64 -9.37
C GLN A 68 -7.27 11.69 -8.97
N TYR A 69 -8.50 12.10 -9.25
CA TYR A 69 -9.70 11.32 -8.95
C TYR A 69 -9.65 9.87 -9.45
N VAL A 70 -9.11 9.65 -10.65
CA VAL A 70 -8.99 8.28 -11.20
C VAL A 70 -8.04 7.44 -10.34
N CYS A 71 -6.94 7.99 -9.82
CA CYS A 71 -6.05 7.25 -8.93
C CYS A 71 -6.74 6.86 -7.61
N GLN A 72 -7.62 7.72 -7.08
CA GLN A 72 -8.43 7.42 -5.89
C GLN A 72 -9.42 6.28 -6.10
N ILE A 73 -9.79 5.99 -7.35
CA ILE A 73 -10.62 4.84 -7.69
C ILE A 73 -9.76 3.60 -7.90
N MET A 74 -8.66 3.74 -8.64
CA MET A 74 -7.89 2.62 -9.18
C MET A 74 -6.82 2.07 -8.24
N TYR A 75 -6.27 2.90 -7.34
CA TYR A 75 -5.12 2.51 -6.49
C TYR A 75 -5.42 2.64 -4.99
N HIS A 76 -6.61 3.06 -4.59
CA HIS A 76 -6.96 3.14 -3.18
C HIS A 76 -7.03 1.71 -2.58
N PRO A 77 -6.34 1.41 -1.46
CA PRO A 77 -6.18 0.04 -0.95
C PRO A 77 -7.50 -0.63 -0.59
N HIS A 78 -8.49 0.13 -0.11
CA HIS A 78 -9.84 -0.40 0.15
C HIS A 78 -10.72 -0.62 -1.10
N LYS A 79 -10.27 -0.22 -2.29
CA LYS A 79 -10.98 -0.40 -3.57
C LYS A 79 -10.28 -1.40 -4.50
N VAL A 80 -9.06 -1.80 -4.14
CA VAL A 80 -8.24 -2.78 -4.84
C VAL A 80 -8.19 -4.06 -4.00
N GLU A 81 -8.40 -5.19 -4.65
CA GLU A 81 -8.32 -6.48 -3.98
C GLU A 81 -6.90 -6.76 -3.47
N ALA A 82 -6.77 -7.71 -2.55
CA ALA A 82 -5.49 -8.18 -1.99
C ALA A 82 -4.71 -7.19 -1.09
N PHE A 83 -5.24 -6.00 -0.76
CA PHE A 83 -4.71 -5.15 0.33
C PHE A 83 -5.44 -5.34 1.67
N GLY A 84 -6.66 -5.88 1.64
CA GLY A 84 -7.49 -6.04 2.83
C GLY A 84 -7.85 -4.69 3.44
N ARG A 85 -7.54 -4.49 4.73
CA ARG A 85 -7.83 -3.27 5.49
C ARG A 85 -6.58 -2.47 5.87
N THR A 86 -5.49 -2.67 5.15
CA THR A 86 -4.28 -1.86 5.37
C THR A 86 -4.51 -0.44 4.85
N ASP A 87 -4.03 0.54 5.58
CA ASP A 87 -3.95 1.93 5.10
C ASP A 87 -2.62 2.23 4.41
N GLY A 88 -1.63 1.33 4.47
CA GLY A 88 -0.31 1.53 3.86
C GLY A 88 0.65 2.42 4.64
N GLU A 89 0.24 2.98 5.78
CA GLU A 89 1.03 3.95 6.56
C GLU A 89 2.04 3.26 7.52
N GLY A 90 2.55 2.09 7.14
CA GLY A 90 3.42 1.29 8.01
C GLY A 90 4.75 1.99 8.28
N THR A 91 5.32 2.56 7.22
CA THR A 91 6.61 3.27 7.24
C THR A 91 6.54 4.52 8.13
N GLU A 92 5.46 5.29 8.01
CA GLU A 92 5.19 6.51 8.76
C GLU A 92 5.01 6.22 10.26
N ARG A 93 4.35 5.10 10.61
CA ARG A 93 4.26 4.64 12.00
C ARG A 93 5.64 4.31 12.58
N VAL A 94 6.48 3.60 11.81
CA VAL A 94 7.86 3.32 12.23
C VAL A 94 8.62 4.62 12.44
N TRP A 95 8.54 5.57 11.50
CA TRP A 95 9.18 6.88 11.65
C TRP A 95 8.71 7.64 12.89
N SER A 96 7.40 7.62 13.18
CA SER A 96 6.84 8.22 14.40
C SER A 96 7.44 7.59 15.67
N LEU A 97 7.55 6.26 15.71
CA LEU A 97 8.15 5.51 16.82
C LEU A 97 9.66 5.76 16.98
N MET A 98 10.34 6.13 15.88
CA MET A 98 11.75 6.50 15.85
C MET A 98 12.00 7.97 16.22
N SER A 99 10.99 8.84 16.13
CA SER A 99 11.14 10.27 16.39
C SER A 99 11.83 10.65 17.72
N PRO A 100 11.64 9.92 18.84
CA PRO A 100 12.27 10.29 20.11
C PRO A 100 13.80 10.20 20.10
N ILE A 101 14.38 9.33 19.24
CA ILE A 101 15.84 9.15 19.20
C ILE A 101 16.55 10.11 18.25
N ILE A 102 15.81 10.89 17.45
CA ILE A 102 16.39 11.81 16.44
C ILE A 102 17.35 12.81 17.10
N ARG A 103 16.89 13.50 18.16
CA ARG A 103 17.71 14.52 18.85
C ARG A 103 18.98 13.94 19.48
N VAL A 104 18.87 12.74 20.06
CA VAL A 104 20.02 12.04 20.67
C VAL A 104 21.02 11.61 19.60
N CYS A 105 20.53 11.13 18.46
CA CYS A 105 21.37 10.70 17.35
C CYS A 105 22.14 11.86 16.70
N GLN A 106 21.58 13.07 16.65
CA GLN A 106 22.24 14.24 16.07
C GLN A 106 23.56 14.61 16.76
N VAL A 107 23.61 14.47 18.09
CA VAL A 107 24.81 14.80 18.90
C VAL A 107 25.69 13.57 19.21
N SER A 108 25.23 12.38 18.85
CA SER A 108 25.97 11.13 19.10
C SER A 108 27.06 10.88 18.06
N GLY A 109 28.20 10.35 18.49
CA GLY A 109 29.24 9.82 17.61
C GLY A 109 28.75 8.63 16.78
N PHE A 110 29.45 8.31 15.68
CA PHE A 110 29.04 7.31 14.68
C PHE A 110 28.61 5.96 15.29
N HIS A 111 29.47 5.33 16.09
CA HIS A 111 29.18 4.01 16.67
C HIS A 111 28.01 4.04 17.66
N ARG A 112 27.90 5.13 18.45
CA ARG A 112 26.80 5.29 19.39
C ARG A 112 25.47 5.47 18.66
N ARG A 113 25.46 6.29 17.60
CA ARG A 113 24.28 6.49 16.76
C ARG A 113 23.81 5.17 16.14
N LEU A 114 24.72 4.41 15.55
CA LEU A 114 24.40 3.11 14.95
C LEU A 114 23.80 2.15 15.99
N TYR A 115 24.44 2.01 17.15
CA TYR A 115 23.95 1.19 18.26
C TYR A 115 22.57 1.65 18.75
N THR A 116 22.34 2.95 18.91
CA THR A 116 21.05 3.48 19.39
C THR A 116 19.91 3.23 18.40
N ILE A 117 20.17 3.37 17.09
CA ILE A 117 19.18 3.06 16.05
C ILE A 117 18.86 1.56 16.07
N ASP A 118 19.89 0.71 16.07
CA ASP A 118 19.73 -0.75 16.09
C ASP A 118 18.97 -1.23 17.33
N ALA A 119 19.39 -0.82 18.52
CA ALA A 119 18.72 -1.16 19.77
C ALA A 119 17.26 -0.69 19.80
N LYS A 120 16.96 0.45 19.17
CA LYS A 120 15.58 0.93 19.04
C LYS A 120 14.76 0.01 18.13
N PHE A 121 15.30 -0.42 16.99
CA PHE A 121 14.61 -1.36 16.11
C PHE A 121 14.37 -2.72 16.77
N VAL A 122 15.36 -3.28 17.47
CA VAL A 122 15.20 -4.53 18.24
C VAL A 122 14.06 -4.40 19.26
N TYR A 123 14.04 -3.29 20.02
CA TYR A 123 12.96 -3.02 20.97
C TYR A 123 11.58 -2.91 20.30
N LEU A 124 11.49 -2.25 19.14
CA LEU A 124 10.23 -2.13 18.40
C LEU A 124 9.75 -3.48 17.88
N ASP A 125 10.67 -4.32 17.39
CA ASP A 125 10.36 -5.66 16.89
C ASP A 125 9.83 -6.55 18.03
N ASP A 126 10.55 -6.64 19.14
CA ASP A 126 10.14 -7.40 20.33
C ASP A 126 8.74 -7.01 20.82
N ASN A 127 8.49 -5.70 20.90
CA ASN A 127 7.18 -5.19 21.33
C ASN A 127 6.09 -5.48 20.30
N SER A 128 6.41 -5.43 19.00
CA SER A 128 5.45 -5.75 17.94
C SER A 128 5.07 -7.23 17.97
N LEU A 129 6.06 -8.12 18.14
CA LEU A 129 5.86 -9.55 18.22
C LEU A 129 5.06 -9.94 19.47
N TRP A 130 5.39 -9.33 20.63
CA TRP A 130 4.66 -9.55 21.88
C TRP A 130 3.18 -9.15 21.77
N ARG A 131 2.89 -8.07 21.03
CA ARG A 131 1.52 -7.55 20.83
C ARG A 131 0.78 -8.17 19.65
N LEU A 132 1.44 -9.01 18.84
CA LEU A 132 0.89 -9.50 17.58
C LEU A 132 -0.46 -10.24 17.77
N GLY A 133 -0.56 -11.08 18.81
CA GLY A 133 -1.80 -11.84 19.06
C GLY A 133 -3.01 -10.96 19.37
N SER A 134 -2.84 -9.98 20.27
CA SER A 134 -3.92 -9.04 20.62
C SER A 134 -4.26 -8.11 19.45
N TRP A 135 -3.24 -7.70 18.68
CA TRP A 135 -3.41 -6.93 17.46
C TRP A 135 -4.23 -7.69 16.41
N LEU A 136 -3.87 -8.94 16.10
CA LEU A 136 -4.63 -9.79 15.16
C LEU A 136 -6.07 -10.02 15.61
N GLN A 137 -6.28 -10.30 16.91
CA GLN A 137 -7.62 -10.47 17.45
C GLN A 137 -8.47 -9.21 17.28
N GLN A 138 -7.90 -8.03 17.54
CA GLN A 138 -8.60 -6.77 17.40
C GLN A 138 -8.94 -6.50 15.92
N HIS A 139 -7.99 -6.69 15.01
CA HIS A 139 -8.21 -6.54 13.57
C HIS A 139 -9.30 -7.47 13.05
N HIS A 140 -9.33 -8.72 13.51
CA HIS A 140 -10.39 -9.66 13.17
C HIS A 140 -11.76 -9.20 13.67
N LYS A 141 -11.86 -8.78 14.95
CA LYS A 141 -13.11 -8.24 15.51
C LYS A 141 -13.62 -7.03 14.73
N ASP A 142 -12.72 -6.12 14.36
CA ASP A 142 -13.10 -4.92 13.62
C ASP A 142 -13.50 -5.24 12.18
N ALA A 143 -12.87 -6.21 11.54
CA ALA A 143 -13.30 -6.74 10.24
C ALA A 143 -14.70 -7.35 10.32
N MET A 144 -14.96 -8.19 11.33
CA MET A 144 -16.28 -8.81 11.51
C MET A 144 -17.38 -7.79 11.78
N LYS A 145 -17.12 -6.78 12.62
CA LYS A 145 -18.07 -5.67 12.85
C LYS A 145 -18.43 -4.95 11.55
N LEU A 146 -17.43 -4.69 10.70
CA LEU A 146 -17.65 -4.01 9.42
C LEU A 146 -18.47 -4.87 8.46
N ILE A 147 -18.19 -6.17 8.38
CA ILE A 147 -18.96 -7.13 7.56
C ILE A 147 -20.41 -7.17 8.03
N LEU A 148 -20.65 -7.27 9.34
CA LEU A 148 -22.01 -7.29 9.90
C LEU A 148 -22.76 -5.99 9.59
N LYS A 149 -22.09 -4.84 9.75
CA LYS A 149 -22.66 -3.53 9.42
C LYS A 149 -23.02 -3.45 7.93
N ALA A 150 -22.09 -3.79 7.04
CA ALA A 150 -22.31 -3.73 5.59
C ALA A 150 -23.46 -4.66 5.16
N ARG A 151 -23.55 -5.87 5.72
CA ARG A 151 -24.68 -6.79 5.46
C ARG A 151 -26.01 -6.23 5.95
N GLY A 152 -26.02 -5.55 7.10
CA GLY A 152 -27.22 -4.87 7.61
C GLY A 152 -27.68 -3.77 6.64
N GLU A 153 -26.77 -2.90 6.21
CA GLU A 153 -27.04 -1.81 5.26
C GLU A 153 -27.56 -2.35 3.91
N LEU A 154 -26.97 -3.44 3.41
CA LEU A 154 -27.43 -4.10 2.18
C LEU A 154 -28.84 -4.70 2.33
N SER A 155 -29.12 -5.32 3.48
CA SER A 155 -30.45 -5.85 3.78
C SER A 155 -31.51 -4.77 3.88
N GLU A 156 -31.19 -3.59 4.43
CA GLU A 156 -32.11 -2.44 4.49
C GLU A 156 -32.45 -1.90 3.10
N LEU A 157 -31.50 -1.97 2.17
CA LEU A 157 -31.68 -1.60 0.77
C LEU A 157 -32.35 -2.71 -0.07
N SER A 158 -32.69 -3.85 0.54
CA SER A 158 -33.22 -5.04 -0.14
C SER A 158 -32.30 -5.58 -1.23
N ILE A 159 -30.99 -5.34 -1.12
CA ILE A 159 -30.00 -5.79 -2.08
C ILE A 159 -29.61 -7.24 -1.74
N GLY A 160 -29.98 -8.17 -2.61
CA GLY A 160 -29.59 -9.58 -2.54
C GLY A 160 -28.24 -9.87 -3.21
N ASP A 161 -27.75 -11.11 -3.06
CA ASP A 161 -26.45 -11.52 -3.62
C ASP A 161 -26.36 -11.35 -5.15
N ASN A 162 -27.44 -11.62 -5.88
CA ASN A 162 -27.47 -11.44 -7.34
C ASN A 162 -27.32 -9.95 -7.76
N GLU A 163 -27.86 -9.03 -6.96
CA GLU A 163 -27.76 -7.59 -7.22
C GLU A 163 -26.38 -7.07 -6.84
N LEU A 164 -25.75 -7.63 -5.80
CA LEU A 164 -24.34 -7.35 -5.47
C LEU A 164 -23.39 -7.71 -6.61
N ASP A 165 -23.57 -8.87 -7.23
CA ASP A 165 -22.75 -9.28 -8.38
C ASP A 165 -22.93 -8.33 -9.57
N THR A 166 -24.17 -7.86 -9.78
CA THR A 166 -24.48 -6.86 -10.81
C THR A 166 -23.78 -5.53 -10.52
N LEU A 167 -23.89 -5.02 -9.29
CA LEU A 167 -23.24 -3.78 -8.85
C LEU A 167 -21.71 -3.88 -8.91
N ALA A 168 -21.13 -5.04 -8.57
CA ALA A 168 -19.70 -5.28 -8.72
C ALA A 168 -19.28 -5.24 -10.19
N GLY A 169 -20.09 -5.80 -11.10
CA GLY A 169 -19.91 -5.69 -12.54
C GLY A 169 -19.94 -4.24 -13.03
N GLU A 170 -20.95 -3.47 -12.64
CA GLU A 170 -21.09 -2.04 -12.96
C GLU A 170 -19.91 -1.22 -12.41
N TRP A 171 -19.47 -1.49 -11.18
CA TRP A 171 -18.30 -0.87 -10.58
C TRP A 171 -17.04 -1.14 -11.40
N ASN A 172 -16.83 -2.37 -11.84
CA ASN A 172 -15.69 -2.73 -12.69
C ASN A 172 -15.74 -2.05 -14.06
N GLN A 173 -16.93 -1.90 -14.64
CA GLN A 173 -17.12 -1.13 -15.88
C GLN A 173 -16.81 0.36 -15.69
N ALA A 174 -17.28 0.96 -14.59
CA ALA A 174 -16.98 2.35 -14.24
C ALA A 174 -15.47 2.58 -14.04
N LYS A 175 -14.78 1.66 -13.34
CA LYS A 175 -13.32 1.67 -13.21
C LYS A 175 -12.62 1.65 -14.58
N ALA A 176 -13.04 0.75 -15.48
CA ALA A 176 -12.46 0.64 -16.82
C ALA A 176 -12.68 1.91 -17.65
N TYR A 177 -13.87 2.51 -17.58
CA TYR A 177 -14.18 3.78 -18.23
C TYR A 177 -13.25 4.90 -17.76
N HIS A 178 -13.09 5.08 -16.45
CA HIS A 178 -12.19 6.10 -15.90
C HIS A 178 -10.72 5.83 -16.24
N GLN A 179 -10.28 4.57 -16.21
CA GLN A 179 -8.92 4.19 -16.59
C GLN A 179 -8.61 4.53 -18.06
N ALA A 180 -9.55 4.31 -18.96
CA ALA A 180 -9.40 4.64 -20.39
C ALA A 180 -9.30 6.15 -20.66
N GLN A 181 -9.77 6.98 -19.74
CA GLN A 181 -9.73 8.45 -19.86
C GLN A 181 -8.43 9.07 -19.37
N ILE A 182 -7.52 8.30 -18.75
CA ILE A 182 -6.23 8.82 -18.30
C ILE A 182 -5.38 9.15 -19.54
N PRO A 183 -5.04 10.44 -19.79
CA PRO A 183 -4.11 10.78 -20.85
C PRO A 183 -2.75 10.15 -20.56
N SER A 184 -2.08 9.62 -21.57
CA SER A 184 -0.73 9.01 -21.50
C SER A 184 0.40 9.94 -20.95
N MET A 185 0.05 11.15 -20.51
CA MET A 185 0.93 12.21 -20.02
C MET A 185 0.53 12.80 -18.65
N ALA A 186 -0.60 12.42 -18.05
CA ALA A 186 -1.10 13.11 -16.86
C ALA A 186 -1.20 12.18 -15.64
N ILE A 187 -0.06 11.66 -15.20
CA ILE A 187 0.06 11.11 -13.84
C ILE A 187 1.14 11.95 -13.17
N VAL A 188 0.72 13.07 -12.60
CA VAL A 188 1.57 13.97 -11.79
C VAL A 188 1.88 13.31 -10.46
#